data_AF-A0A6C0ATP8-F1
#
_entry.id   AF-A0A6C0ATP8-F1
#
_cell.length_a   1.000
_cell.length_b   1.000
_cell.length_c   1.000
_cell.angle_alpha   90.00
_cell.angle_beta   90.00
_cell.angle_gamma   90.00
#
_symmetry.space_group_name_H-M   'P 1'
#
loop_
_entity.id
_entity.type
_entity.pdbx_description
1 polymer ?
#
loop_
_entity_poly.entity_id
_entity_poly.type
_entity_poly.pdbx_seq_one_letter_code
_entity_poly.pdbx_strand_id
1 'polypeptide(L)'
;MENNFIHNFCESRLTNNQPPEIYNSYTSLSITLFPLLLGFPKNTIFYNVACMLAFNGVASFYYHYRLNWIGKQADEISMILANYYGIWGLLKMYYINSKPLLNWYNGWNTMFMISFLTSNTISSNDILFPLLFSLYMGVTLFLIDNVSNKYGYPYKYHIIVSGIGAKCWIISEIWCNEYTQYGHVIWHLLFPLGFYSLVLQFDREFRTLKYNHSF
;
A
#
# COMPACT_ATOMS: atom_id res chain seq x y z
N MET A 1 -23.89 0.75 18.10
CA MET A 1 -22.72 0.40 18.93
C MET A 1 -21.63 1.38 18.57
N GLU A 2 -21.34 2.33 19.44
CA GLU A 2 -20.18 3.20 19.30
C GLU A 2 -18.93 2.32 19.42
N ASN A 3 -18.28 2.08 18.28
CA ASN A 3 -16.97 1.47 18.27
C ASN A 3 -16.01 2.49 18.87
N ASN A 4 -15.70 2.36 20.16
CA ASN A 4 -14.61 3.10 20.82
C ASN A 4 -13.28 2.57 20.29
N PHE A 5 -12.90 2.96 19.07
CA PHE A 5 -11.55 2.79 18.57
C PHE A 5 -10.81 4.12 18.71
N ILE A 6 -9.54 4.06 19.15
CA ILE A 6 -8.75 5.25 19.47
C ILE A 6 -7.88 5.61 18.26
N HIS A 7 -8.08 6.80 17.72
CA HIS A 7 -7.18 7.38 16.73
C HIS A 7 -5.89 7.82 17.43
N ASN A 8 -4.74 7.49 16.85
CA ASN A 8 -3.47 7.70 17.54
C ASN A 8 -2.33 8.14 16.61
N PHE A 9 -2.64 8.72 15.44
CA PHE A 9 -1.60 9.36 14.64
C PHE A 9 -1.07 10.60 15.35
N CYS A 10 0.15 11.01 14.99
CA CYS A 10 0.78 12.15 15.65
C CYS A 10 -0.04 13.45 15.54
N GLU A 11 -0.58 13.77 14.36
CA GLU A 11 -1.41 14.97 14.18
C GLU A 11 -2.63 14.97 15.10
N SER A 12 -3.37 13.84 15.17
CA SER A 12 -4.46 13.65 16.14
C SER A 12 -4.00 13.84 17.59
N ARG A 13 -2.85 13.27 17.98
CA ARG A 13 -2.36 13.40 19.37
C ARG A 13 -2.10 14.85 19.76
N LEU A 14 -1.66 15.69 18.83
CA LEU A 14 -1.42 17.11 19.05
C LEU A 14 -2.72 17.93 19.08
N THR A 15 -3.83 17.42 18.54
CA THR A 15 -5.15 18.05 18.54
C THR A 15 -6.14 17.40 19.52
N ASN A 16 -5.66 16.68 20.54
CA ASN A 16 -6.49 15.95 21.51
C ASN A 16 -7.45 14.94 20.85
N ASN A 17 -6.97 14.26 19.81
CA ASN A 17 -7.69 13.28 19.00
C ASN A 17 -8.99 13.81 18.40
N GLN A 18 -9.04 15.11 18.09
CA GLN A 18 -10.17 15.74 17.43
C GLN A 18 -9.93 15.85 15.92
N PRO A 19 -10.92 15.49 15.09
CA PRO A 19 -10.83 15.74 13.66
C PRO A 19 -10.94 17.25 13.37
N PRO A 20 -10.45 17.71 12.21
CA PRO A 20 -9.71 16.95 11.19
C PRO A 20 -8.20 16.91 11.45
N GLU A 21 -7.53 15.87 10.94
CA GLU A 21 -6.09 15.90 10.67
C GLU A 21 -5.87 16.59 9.31
N ILE A 22 -5.84 17.93 9.30
CA ILE A 22 -5.77 18.76 8.07
C ILE A 22 -4.62 18.31 7.17
N TYR A 23 -3.40 18.21 7.71
CA TYR A 23 -2.24 17.95 6.87
C TYR A 23 -2.27 16.54 6.30
N ASN A 24 -2.56 15.52 7.13
CA ASN A 24 -2.70 14.15 6.66
C ASN A 24 -3.83 14.00 5.64
N SER A 25 -4.97 14.66 5.86
CA SER A 25 -6.12 14.61 4.95
C SER A 25 -5.77 15.12 3.57
N TYR A 26 -5.31 16.36 3.42
CA TYR A 26 -5.09 16.93 2.09
C TYR A 26 -3.92 16.26 1.36
N THR A 27 -2.91 15.81 2.08
CA THR A 27 -1.73 15.19 1.47
C THR A 27 -1.99 13.78 0.98
N SER A 28 -2.93 13.04 1.59
CA SER A 28 -3.31 11.69 1.14
C SER A 28 -3.92 11.67 -0.28
N LEU A 29 -4.54 12.77 -0.74
CA LEU A 29 -5.03 12.89 -2.11
C LEU A 29 -3.92 12.72 -3.15
N SER A 30 -2.66 12.95 -2.77
CA SER A 30 -1.50 12.69 -3.64
C SER A 30 -1.42 11.23 -4.07
N ILE A 31 -1.85 10.30 -3.21
CA ILE A 31 -1.95 8.87 -3.53
C ILE A 31 -2.88 8.66 -4.74
N THR A 32 -4.00 9.39 -4.79
CA THR A 32 -4.93 9.38 -5.94
C THR A 32 -4.35 10.07 -7.16
N LEU A 33 -3.61 11.16 -6.96
CA LEU A 33 -3.03 11.93 -8.07
C LEU A 33 -1.95 11.14 -8.82
N PHE A 34 -1.16 10.28 -8.17
CA PHE A 34 -0.10 9.54 -8.86
C PHE A 34 -0.60 8.67 -10.03
N PRO A 35 -1.62 7.80 -9.87
CA PRO A 35 -2.23 7.10 -11.00
C PRO A 35 -2.79 8.01 -12.10
N LEU A 36 -3.44 9.12 -11.71
CA LEU A 36 -4.05 10.04 -12.65
C LEU A 36 -3.00 10.81 -13.48
N LEU A 37 -1.87 11.18 -12.87
CA LEU A 37 -0.81 11.97 -13.51
C LEU A 37 0.19 11.12 -14.28
N LEU A 38 0.61 9.98 -13.70
CA LEU A 38 1.65 9.11 -14.30
C LEU A 38 1.04 8.07 -15.25
N GLY A 39 -0.29 7.98 -15.31
CA GLY A 39 -1.05 7.05 -16.15
C GLY A 39 -1.27 5.70 -15.48
N PHE A 40 -2.21 4.91 -16.01
CA PHE A 40 -2.59 3.61 -15.48
C PHE A 40 -1.84 2.46 -16.18
N PRO A 41 -1.52 1.36 -15.46
CA PRO A 41 -0.99 0.13 -16.04
C PRO A 41 -1.92 -0.46 -17.10
N LYS A 42 -1.35 -1.17 -18.08
CA LYS A 42 -2.12 -1.83 -19.14
C LYS A 42 -2.47 -3.28 -18.78
N ASN A 43 -1.67 -3.93 -17.94
CA ASN A 43 -1.94 -5.25 -17.42
C ASN A 43 -3.05 -5.19 -16.37
N THR A 44 -4.08 -6.03 -16.51
CA THR A 44 -5.25 -6.04 -15.62
C THR A 44 -4.90 -6.14 -14.13
N ILE A 45 -3.85 -6.89 -13.76
CA ILE A 45 -3.50 -7.04 -12.34
C ILE A 45 -2.89 -5.75 -11.78
N PHE A 46 -1.94 -5.15 -12.49
CA PHE A 46 -1.35 -3.89 -12.07
C PHE A 46 -2.34 -2.73 -12.19
N TYR A 47 -3.27 -2.79 -13.14
CA TYR A 47 -4.38 -1.85 -13.24
C TYR A 47 -5.25 -1.88 -11.96
N ASN A 48 -5.53 -3.07 -11.42
CA ASN A 48 -6.24 -3.18 -10.15
C ASN A 48 -5.45 -2.57 -8.98
N VAL A 49 -4.11 -2.69 -8.95
CA VAL A 49 -3.28 -1.97 -7.96
C VAL A 49 -3.49 -0.46 -8.08
N ALA A 50 -3.44 0.07 -9.31
CA ALA A 50 -3.63 1.50 -9.56
C ALA A 50 -5.03 1.99 -9.15
N CYS A 51 -6.08 1.20 -9.42
CA CYS A 51 -7.44 1.51 -8.97
C CYS A 51 -7.56 1.51 -7.45
N MET A 52 -6.95 0.53 -6.76
CA MET A 52 -6.97 0.49 -5.30
C MET A 52 -6.23 1.67 -4.69
N LEU A 53 -5.08 2.08 -5.25
CA LEU A 53 -4.36 3.29 -4.82
C LEU A 53 -5.15 4.58 -5.11
N ALA A 54 -5.79 4.67 -6.29
CA ALA A 54 -6.61 5.81 -6.64
C ALA A 54 -7.78 6.00 -5.67
N PHE A 55 -8.44 4.90 -5.30
CA PHE A 55 -9.48 4.90 -4.27
C PHE A 55 -8.89 5.18 -2.88
N ASN A 56 -7.72 4.60 -2.55
CA ASN A 56 -7.06 4.75 -1.26
C ASN A 56 -6.82 6.21 -0.89
N GLY A 57 -6.31 7.05 -1.81
CA GLY A 57 -6.08 8.46 -1.49
C GLY A 57 -7.33 9.23 -1.07
N VAL A 58 -8.47 8.95 -1.72
CA VAL A 58 -9.78 9.54 -1.36
C VAL A 58 -10.30 8.97 -0.05
N ALA A 59 -10.16 7.65 0.16
CA ALA A 59 -10.57 7.00 1.40
C ALA A 59 -9.75 7.49 2.60
N SER A 60 -8.44 7.61 2.44
CA SER A 60 -7.50 8.17 3.40
C SER A 60 -7.81 9.66 3.68
N PHE A 61 -8.15 10.45 2.66
CA PHE A 61 -8.60 11.84 2.87
C PHE A 61 -9.83 11.87 3.77
N TYR A 62 -10.85 11.07 3.43
CA TYR A 62 -12.08 11.01 4.20
C TYR A 62 -11.83 10.54 5.64
N TYR A 63 -10.95 9.54 5.81
CA TYR A 63 -10.58 9.02 7.11
C TYR A 63 -9.91 10.08 7.98
N HIS A 64 -8.83 10.70 7.52
CA HIS A 64 -8.10 11.72 8.28
C HIS A 64 -8.95 12.97 8.55
N TYR A 65 -9.90 13.28 7.67
CA TYR A 65 -10.76 14.44 7.84
C TYR A 65 -11.88 14.19 8.85
N ARG A 66 -12.37 12.95 8.94
CA ARG A 66 -13.55 12.60 9.77
C ARG A 66 -13.22 11.82 11.03
N LEU A 67 -12.07 11.15 11.07
CA LEU A 67 -11.65 10.22 12.12
C LEU A 67 -12.82 9.30 12.53
N ASN A 68 -13.28 8.47 11.60
CA ASN A 68 -14.36 7.52 11.87
C ASN A 68 -14.07 6.12 11.30
N TRP A 69 -14.78 5.13 11.82
CA TRP A 69 -14.50 3.71 11.55
C TRP A 69 -14.67 3.35 10.08
N ILE A 70 -15.71 3.91 9.44
CA ILE A 70 -15.99 3.65 8.02
C ILE A 70 -14.84 4.16 7.15
N GLY A 71 -14.35 5.37 7.43
CA GLY A 71 -13.21 5.94 6.72
C GLY A 71 -11.96 5.10 6.92
N LYS A 72 -11.68 4.71 8.17
CA LYS A 72 -10.54 3.84 8.49
C LYS A 72 -10.56 2.54 7.70
N GLN A 73 -11.70 1.86 7.70
CA GLN A 73 -11.86 0.61 6.95
C GLN A 73 -11.69 0.84 5.44
N ALA A 74 -12.25 1.91 4.88
CA ALA A 74 -12.08 2.20 3.46
C ALA A 74 -10.61 2.43 3.09
N ASP A 75 -9.87 3.15 3.93
CA ASP A 75 -8.43 3.39 3.77
C ASP A 75 -7.65 2.07 3.85
N GLU A 76 -7.71 1.37 4.98
CA GLU A 76 -6.93 0.17 5.24
C GLU A 76 -7.26 -1.01 4.30
N ILE A 77 -8.54 -1.26 4.00
CA ILE A 77 -8.96 -2.32 3.09
C ILE A 77 -8.39 -2.08 1.68
N SER A 78 -8.42 -0.83 1.22
CA SER A 78 -7.86 -0.49 -0.09
C SER A 78 -6.34 -0.68 -0.15
N MET A 79 -5.61 -0.42 0.94
CA MET A 79 -4.18 -0.75 1.06
C MET A 79 -3.94 -2.27 1.00
N ILE A 80 -4.75 -3.05 1.72
CA ILE A 80 -4.66 -4.53 1.72
C ILE A 80 -4.88 -5.07 0.30
N LEU A 81 -5.91 -4.59 -0.39
CA LEU A 81 -6.23 -5.02 -1.76
C LEU A 81 -5.17 -4.59 -2.77
N ALA A 82 -4.63 -3.37 -2.66
CA ALA A 82 -3.51 -2.93 -3.49
C ALA A 82 -2.31 -3.86 -3.34
N ASN A 83 -1.99 -4.25 -2.10
CA ASN A 83 -0.89 -5.16 -1.82
C ASN A 83 -1.15 -6.59 -2.36
N TYR A 84 -2.37 -7.09 -2.19
CA TYR A 84 -2.80 -8.38 -2.74
C TYR A 84 -2.59 -8.47 -4.26
N TYR A 85 -3.07 -7.49 -5.01
CA TYR A 85 -2.89 -7.45 -6.46
C TYR A 85 -1.42 -7.26 -6.85
N GLY A 86 -0.65 -6.48 -6.09
CA GLY A 86 0.79 -6.31 -6.28
C GLY A 86 1.54 -7.64 -6.18
N ILE A 87 1.30 -8.40 -5.10
CA ILE A 87 1.86 -9.75 -4.90
C ILE A 87 1.44 -10.68 -6.02
N TRP A 88 0.17 -10.66 -6.44
CA TRP A 88 -0.28 -11.49 -7.55
C TRP A 88 0.49 -11.16 -8.85
N GLY A 89 0.67 -9.87 -9.15
CA GLY A 89 1.46 -9.42 -10.30
C GLY A 89 2.89 -9.98 -10.26
N LEU A 90 3.56 -9.84 -9.12
CA LEU A 90 4.92 -10.32 -8.91
C LEU A 90 5.02 -11.85 -8.98
N LEU A 91 4.10 -12.59 -8.38
CA LEU A 91 4.04 -14.05 -8.47
C LEU A 91 3.87 -14.51 -9.92
N LYS A 92 3.02 -13.85 -10.71
CA LYS A 92 2.86 -14.16 -12.14
C LYS A 92 4.14 -13.92 -12.93
N MET A 93 4.88 -12.86 -12.62
CA MET A 93 6.18 -12.61 -13.24
C MET A 93 7.19 -13.69 -12.83
N TYR A 94 7.30 -13.99 -11.54
CA TYR A 94 8.29 -14.93 -11.02
C TYR A 94 8.05 -16.37 -11.49
N TYR A 95 6.80 -16.83 -11.47
CA TYR A 95 6.40 -18.20 -11.85
C TYR A 95 5.77 -18.26 -13.25
N ILE A 96 6.18 -17.39 -14.18
CA ILE A 96 5.60 -17.30 -15.53
C ILE A 96 5.59 -18.65 -16.27
N ASN A 97 6.58 -19.51 -16.02
CA ASN A 97 6.73 -20.83 -16.63
C ASN A 97 6.17 -21.99 -15.78
N SER A 98 5.60 -21.72 -14.60
CA SER A 98 5.10 -22.77 -13.69
C SER A 98 3.73 -22.42 -13.11
N LYS A 99 2.68 -22.81 -13.84
CA LYS A 99 1.28 -22.64 -13.43
C LYS A 99 0.94 -23.33 -12.09
N PRO A 100 1.44 -24.53 -11.77
CA PRO A 100 1.16 -25.17 -10.47
C PRO A 100 1.68 -24.36 -9.28
N LEU A 101 2.94 -23.91 -9.34
CA LEU A 101 3.53 -23.11 -8.27
C LEU A 101 2.86 -21.74 -8.16
N LEU A 102 2.59 -21.08 -9.29
CA LEU A 102 1.84 -19.82 -9.32
C LEU A 102 0.51 -19.93 -8.57
N ASN A 103 -0.27 -20.96 -8.88
CA ASN A 103 -1.57 -21.19 -8.24
C ASN A 103 -1.43 -21.47 -6.74
N TRP A 104 -0.43 -22.26 -6.34
CA TRP A 104 -0.17 -22.57 -4.93
C TRP A 104 0.12 -21.31 -4.11
N TYR A 105 1.10 -20.50 -4.54
CA TYR A 105 1.48 -19.29 -3.81
C TYR A 105 0.38 -18.22 -3.86
N ASN A 106 -0.34 -18.09 -4.98
CA ASN A 106 -1.48 -17.17 -5.04
C ASN A 106 -2.66 -17.64 -4.17
N GLY A 107 -2.82 -18.96 -3.97
CA GLY A 107 -3.75 -19.52 -3.01
C GLY A 107 -3.45 -19.03 -1.59
N TRP A 108 -2.19 -19.14 -1.15
CA TRP A 108 -1.75 -18.60 0.15
C TRP A 108 -1.93 -17.09 0.26
N ASN A 109 -1.57 -16.32 -0.79
CA ASN A 109 -1.80 -14.88 -0.84
C ASN A 109 -3.29 -14.52 -0.65
N THR A 110 -4.19 -15.28 -1.28
CA THR A 110 -5.64 -15.09 -1.17
C THR A 110 -6.15 -15.44 0.22
N MET A 111 -5.71 -16.57 0.79
CA MET A 111 -6.10 -16.97 2.15
C MET A 111 -5.61 -15.97 3.21
N PHE A 112 -4.41 -15.44 3.05
CA PHE A 112 -3.88 -14.40 3.93
C PHE A 112 -4.68 -13.11 3.80
N MET A 113 -4.95 -12.63 2.57
CA MET A 113 -5.75 -11.44 2.32
C MET A 113 -7.15 -11.53 2.96
N ILE A 114 -7.86 -12.65 2.78
CA ILE A 114 -9.20 -12.83 3.37
C ILE A 114 -9.13 -12.83 4.91
N SER A 115 -8.15 -13.54 5.48
CA SER A 115 -7.94 -13.56 6.93
C SER A 115 -7.64 -12.16 7.47
N PHE A 116 -6.82 -11.39 6.77
CA PHE A 116 -6.45 -10.03 7.15
C PHE A 116 -7.65 -9.07 7.03
N LEU A 117 -8.44 -9.12 5.96
CA LEU A 117 -9.66 -8.32 5.86
C LEU A 117 -10.62 -8.62 7.00
N THR A 118 -10.85 -9.92 7.28
CA THR A 118 -11.74 -10.35 8.36
C THR A 118 -11.27 -9.82 9.70
N SER A 119 -9.97 -9.94 10.03
CA SER A 119 -9.44 -9.40 11.28
C SER A 119 -9.51 -7.89 11.34
N ASN A 120 -9.28 -7.18 10.22
CA ASN A 120 -9.29 -5.73 10.16
C ASN A 120 -10.68 -5.12 10.42
N THR A 121 -11.74 -5.81 10.00
CA THR A 121 -13.12 -5.34 10.23
C THR A 121 -13.55 -5.37 11.70
N ILE A 122 -12.80 -6.06 12.57
CA ILE A 122 -13.09 -6.17 14.00
C ILE A 122 -12.34 -5.05 14.73
N SER A 123 -13.08 -4.08 15.30
CA SER A 123 -12.50 -2.90 15.96
C SER A 123 -11.57 -3.22 17.13
N SER A 124 -11.78 -4.33 17.85
CA SER A 124 -10.86 -4.75 18.92
C SER A 124 -9.50 -5.22 18.42
N ASN A 125 -9.38 -5.56 17.14
CA ASN A 125 -8.15 -6.05 16.51
C ASN A 125 -7.36 -4.95 15.80
N ASP A 126 -7.82 -3.71 15.88
CA ASP A 126 -7.25 -2.55 15.18
C ASP A 126 -5.73 -2.39 15.41
N ILE A 127 -5.26 -2.70 16.62
CA ILE A 127 -3.84 -2.66 16.99
C ILE A 127 -2.96 -3.62 16.16
N LEU A 128 -3.56 -4.63 15.54
CA LEU A 128 -2.85 -5.62 14.72
C LEU A 128 -2.59 -5.13 13.30
N PHE A 129 -3.32 -4.11 12.81
CA PHE A 129 -3.19 -3.67 11.41
C PHE A 129 -1.76 -3.30 11.03
N PRO A 130 -1.01 -2.46 11.78
CA PRO A 130 0.35 -2.09 11.41
C PRO A 130 1.29 -3.31 11.35
N LEU A 131 1.12 -4.29 12.25
CA LEU A 131 1.94 -5.50 12.28
C LEU A 131 1.64 -6.40 11.07
N LEU A 132 0.36 -6.68 10.81
CA LEU A 132 -0.06 -7.54 9.70
C LEU A 132 0.26 -6.89 8.35
N PHE A 133 0.05 -5.57 8.22
CA PHE A 133 0.40 -4.82 7.02
C PHE A 133 1.91 -4.83 6.78
N SER A 134 2.72 -4.64 7.82
CA SER A 134 4.19 -4.71 7.72
C SER A 134 4.68 -6.09 7.29
N LEU A 135 4.12 -7.17 7.86
CA LEU A 135 4.43 -8.53 7.43
C LEU A 135 4.07 -8.74 5.96
N TYR A 136 2.89 -8.29 5.55
CA TYR A 136 2.42 -8.44 4.18
C TYR A 136 3.26 -7.64 3.19
N MET A 137 3.66 -6.42 3.55
CA MET A 137 4.59 -5.61 2.78
C MET A 137 5.98 -6.26 2.71
N GLY A 138 6.44 -6.94 3.76
CA GLY A 138 7.68 -7.71 3.74
C GLY A 138 7.68 -8.79 2.65
N VAL A 139 6.56 -9.51 2.46
CA VAL A 139 6.40 -10.47 1.35
C VAL A 139 6.50 -9.77 0.00
N THR A 140 5.87 -8.60 -0.15
CA THR A 140 5.93 -7.81 -1.38
C THR A 140 7.36 -7.37 -1.69
N LEU A 141 8.07 -6.80 -0.72
CA LEU A 141 9.47 -6.38 -0.89
C LEU A 141 10.37 -7.56 -1.25
N PHE A 142 10.19 -8.72 -0.61
CA PHE A 142 10.90 -9.94 -0.95
C PHE A 142 10.64 -10.39 -2.39
N LEU A 143 9.38 -10.34 -2.86
CA LEU A 143 9.04 -10.69 -4.23
C LEU A 143 9.55 -9.67 -5.25
N ILE A 144 9.54 -8.38 -4.92
CA ILE A 144 10.13 -7.32 -5.75
C ILE A 144 11.61 -7.62 -5.98
N ASP A 145 12.37 -7.91 -4.92
CA ASP A 145 13.79 -8.24 -5.01
C ASP A 145 14.03 -9.49 -5.87
N ASN A 146 13.28 -10.58 -5.61
CA ASN A 146 13.44 -11.83 -6.35
C ASN A 146 13.08 -11.71 -7.84
N VAL A 147 11.97 -11.05 -8.18
CA VAL A 147 11.60 -10.79 -9.58
C VAL A 147 12.66 -9.93 -10.26
N SER A 148 13.11 -8.89 -9.57
CA SER A 148 14.10 -7.97 -10.13
C SER A 148 15.45 -8.64 -10.35
N ASN A 149 15.94 -9.43 -9.40
CA ASN A 149 17.21 -10.16 -9.53
C ASN A 149 17.11 -11.25 -10.60
N LYS A 150 15.97 -11.93 -10.72
CA LYS A 150 15.74 -12.96 -11.74
C LYS A 150 15.83 -12.42 -13.17
N TYR A 151 15.35 -11.20 -13.40
CA TYR A 151 15.25 -10.61 -14.74
C TYR A 151 16.14 -9.38 -14.97
N GLY A 152 16.94 -8.97 -13.99
CA GLY A 152 17.83 -7.82 -14.08
C GLY A 152 17.12 -6.45 -14.07
N TYR A 153 15.93 -6.36 -13.45
CA TYR A 153 15.16 -5.11 -13.44
C TYR A 153 15.66 -4.13 -12.37
N PRO A 154 15.84 -2.83 -12.69
CA PRO A 154 16.26 -1.85 -11.69
C PRO A 154 15.09 -1.48 -10.76
N TYR A 155 15.20 -1.71 -9.45
CA TYR A 155 14.08 -1.43 -8.53
C TYR A 155 14.49 -0.60 -7.30
N LYS A 156 15.78 -0.58 -6.97
CA LYS A 156 16.31 -0.03 -5.71
C LYS A 156 15.96 1.43 -5.50
N TYR A 157 16.04 2.27 -6.55
CA TYR A 157 15.70 3.69 -6.46
C TYR A 157 14.27 3.89 -5.96
N HIS A 158 13.31 3.18 -6.56
CA HIS A 158 11.91 3.26 -6.19
C HIS A 158 11.65 2.81 -4.74
N ILE A 159 12.31 1.73 -4.31
CA ILE A 159 12.22 1.25 -2.91
C ILE A 159 12.85 2.25 -1.94
N ILE A 160 13.95 2.91 -2.29
CA ILE A 160 14.56 3.94 -1.45
C ILE A 160 13.61 5.13 -1.27
N VAL A 161 12.96 5.61 -2.34
CA VAL A 161 11.98 6.70 -2.24
C VAL A 161 10.84 6.31 -1.29
N SER A 162 10.25 5.11 -1.46
CA SER A 162 9.22 4.65 -0.55
C SER A 162 9.72 4.45 0.88
N GLY A 163 10.95 3.94 1.04
CA GLY A 163 11.58 3.72 2.33
C GLY A 163 11.85 5.01 3.11
N ILE A 164 12.17 6.11 2.43
CA ILE A 164 12.26 7.44 3.06
C ILE A 164 10.90 7.84 3.63
N GLY A 165 9.82 7.70 2.84
CA GLY A 165 8.46 7.94 3.32
C GLY A 165 8.11 7.09 4.55
N ALA A 166 8.39 5.78 4.49
CA ALA A 166 8.18 4.85 5.61
C ALA A 166 8.91 5.27 6.88
N LYS A 167 10.18 5.65 6.74
CA LYS A 167 11.01 6.09 7.86
C LYS A 167 10.46 7.39 8.47
N CYS A 168 10.01 8.34 7.65
CA CYS A 168 9.40 9.58 8.12
C CYS A 168 8.12 9.31 8.94
N TRP A 169 7.26 8.41 8.48
CA TRP A 169 6.07 7.99 9.24
C TRP A 169 6.43 7.31 10.57
N ILE A 170 7.38 6.38 10.57
CA ILE A 170 7.82 5.75 11.83
C ILE A 170 8.34 6.80 12.83
N ILE A 171 9.11 7.78 12.34
CA ILE A 171 9.64 8.85 13.17
C ILE A 171 8.51 9.72 13.74
N SER A 172 7.51 10.08 12.93
CA SER A 172 6.36 10.86 13.41
C SER A 172 5.60 10.13 14.51
N GLU A 173 5.42 8.82 14.36
CA GLU A 173 4.63 8.06 15.32
C GLU A 173 5.36 7.78 16.64
N ILE A 174 6.67 7.57 16.62
CA ILE A 174 7.45 7.31 17.84
C ILE A 174 7.77 8.60 18.60
N TRP A 175 8.21 9.66 17.91
CA TRP A 175 8.68 10.91 18.53
C TRP A 175 7.73 12.07 18.26
N CYS A 176 6.44 11.87 18.50
CA CYS A 176 5.41 12.84 18.13
C CYS A 176 5.56 14.21 18.83
N ASN A 177 5.65 15.28 18.02
CA ASN A 177 5.68 16.69 18.43
C ASN A 177 5.32 17.58 17.22
N GLU A 178 5.26 18.91 17.45
CA GLU A 178 4.88 19.92 16.45
C GLU A 178 5.73 19.91 15.17
N TYR A 179 6.95 19.37 15.23
CA TYR A 179 7.86 19.26 14.08
C TYR A 179 7.78 17.90 13.39
N THR A 180 7.61 16.82 14.17
CA THR A 180 7.62 15.45 13.62
C THR A 180 6.28 15.03 13.05
N GLN A 181 5.17 15.72 13.35
CA GLN A 181 3.84 15.42 12.82
C GLN A 181 3.78 15.31 11.28
N TYR A 182 4.65 16.04 10.57
CA TYR A 182 4.72 16.01 9.10
C TYR A 182 5.35 14.73 8.53
N GLY A 183 5.84 13.80 9.36
CA GLY A 183 6.36 12.54 8.86
C GLY A 183 5.30 11.69 8.15
N HIS A 184 4.06 11.71 8.64
CA HIS A 184 2.92 11.05 7.98
C HIS A 184 2.51 11.75 6.67
N VAL A 185 2.61 13.08 6.62
CA VAL A 185 2.46 13.85 5.37
C VAL A 185 3.48 13.42 4.32
N ILE A 186 4.76 13.31 4.70
CA ILE A 186 5.83 12.87 3.80
C ILE A 186 5.57 11.43 3.31
N TRP A 187 4.99 10.58 4.17
CA TRP A 187 4.57 9.24 3.78
C TRP A 187 3.54 9.24 2.65
N HIS A 188 2.48 10.05 2.74
CA HIS A 188 1.47 10.19 1.68
C HIS A 188 2.03 10.65 0.33
N LEU A 189 3.21 11.26 0.33
CA LEU A 189 3.89 11.71 -0.88
C LEU A 189 4.87 10.65 -1.40
N LEU A 190 5.86 10.26 -0.59
CA LEU A 190 7.00 9.49 -1.06
C LEU A 190 6.73 7.99 -1.11
N PHE A 191 5.98 7.44 -0.16
CA PHE A 191 5.65 6.02 -0.14
C PHE A 191 4.91 5.58 -1.43
N PRO A 192 3.76 6.18 -1.79
CA PRO A 192 3.04 5.83 -3.00
C PRO A 192 3.80 6.24 -4.26
N LEU A 193 4.57 7.34 -4.28
CA LEU A 193 5.36 7.73 -5.46
C LEU A 193 6.36 6.65 -5.85
N GLY A 194 7.16 6.18 -4.88
CA GLY A 194 8.13 5.12 -5.13
C GLY A 194 7.45 3.82 -5.56
N PHE A 195 6.43 3.40 -4.82
CA PHE A 195 5.74 2.14 -5.07
C PHE A 195 4.99 2.13 -6.40
N TYR A 196 4.29 3.22 -6.72
CA TYR A 196 3.53 3.34 -7.96
C TYR A 196 4.44 3.41 -9.20
N SER A 197 5.58 4.11 -9.10
CA SER A 197 6.58 4.13 -10.15
C SER A 197 7.08 2.71 -10.47
N LEU A 198 7.26 1.90 -9.43
CA LEU A 198 7.67 0.50 -9.55
C LEU A 198 6.54 -0.39 -10.11
N VAL A 199 5.27 -0.13 -9.78
CA VAL A 199 4.11 -0.78 -10.43
C VAL A 199 4.10 -0.49 -11.94
N LEU A 200 4.31 0.75 -12.36
CA LEU A 200 4.37 1.12 -13.78
C LEU A 200 5.56 0.47 -14.49
N GLN A 201 6.70 0.36 -13.82
CA GLN A 201 7.85 -0.35 -14.37
C GLN A 201 7.53 -1.83 -14.57
N PHE A 202 7.02 -2.53 -13.55
CA PHE A 202 6.68 -3.94 -13.68
C PHE A 202 5.55 -4.22 -14.67
N ASP A 203 4.61 -3.29 -14.86
CA ASP A 203 3.65 -3.39 -15.98
C ASP A 203 4.36 -3.48 -17.33
N ARG A 204 5.31 -2.59 -17.59
CA ARG A 204 6.07 -2.58 -18.85
C ARG A 204 6.84 -3.88 -19.02
N GLU A 205 7.58 -4.29 -18.00
CA GLU A 205 8.39 -5.51 -18.03
C GLU A 205 7.54 -6.77 -18.19
N PHE A 206 6.41 -6.86 -17.49
CA PHE A 206 5.54 -8.02 -17.59
C PHE A 206 4.92 -8.17 -18.98
N ARG A 207 4.61 -7.07 -19.66
CA ARG A 207 4.13 -7.12 -21.06
C ARG A 207 5.21 -7.67 -22.00
N THR A 208 6.46 -7.26 -21.82
CA THR A 208 7.60 -7.79 -22.59
C THR A 208 7.81 -9.28 -22.32
N LEU A 209 7.75 -9.71 -21.05
CA LEU A 209 7.87 -11.13 -20.69
C LEU A 209 6.80 -12.00 -21.34
N LYS A 210 5.53 -11.57 -21.30
CA LYS A 210 4.45 -12.33 -21.93
C LYS A 210 4.65 -12.49 -23.44
N TYR A 211 5.11 -11.44 -24.13
CA TYR A 211 5.40 -11.53 -25.56
C TYR A 211 6.45 -12.61 -25.85
N ASN A 212 7.51 -12.70 -25.04
CA ASN A 212 8.60 -13.66 -25.23
C ASN A 212 8.24 -15.12 -24.85
N HIS A 213 7.17 -15.33 -24.07
CA HIS A 213 6.72 -16.64 -23.60
C HIS A 213 5.40 -17.11 -24.26
N SER A 214 4.87 -16.35 -25.21
CA SER A 214 3.71 -16.75 -26.02
C SER A 214 4.20 -17.53 -27.25
N PHE A 215 4.40 -18.84 -27.09
CA PHE A 215 4.52 -19.82 -28.18
C PHE A 215 3.41 -20.86 -28.02
#